data_AF-D2RU90-F1
#
_entry.id   AF-D2RU90-F1
#
_cell.length_a   1.000
_cell.length_b   1.000
_cell.length_c   1.000
_cell.angle_alpha   90.00
_cell.angle_beta   90.00
_cell.angle_gamma   90.00
#
_symmetry.space_group_name_H-M   'P 1'
#
loop_
_entity.id
_entity.type
_entity.pdbx_description
1 polymer ?
#
loop_
_entity_poly.entity_id
_entity_poly.type
_entity_poly.pdbx_seq_one_letter_code
_entity_poly.pdbx_strand_id
1 'polypeptide(L)'
;MARRRVLRGGTGLAATALGIATLGGQAAAHFPADLEIDVKPGTDRAPINPNSCGVIPVAVQGTDEFDPTNEVVRYRFGAPDVVESGDGARPMHDGHGVDMDGDGRDDLLLLFPAADAGFDGDESTARLEWERSEDGAHGLAGTAPIRIVGRRGRKRGRGRGGSSQ
;
A
#
# COMPACT_ATOMS: atom_id res chain seq x y z
N MET A 1 -12.72 -68.98 -52.04
CA MET A 1 -13.54 -68.48 -50.91
C MET A 1 -12.62 -68.22 -49.72
N ALA A 2 -12.72 -67.04 -49.11
CA ALA A 2 -12.19 -66.60 -47.80
C ALA A 2 -10.74 -66.07 -47.65
N ARG A 3 -10.70 -64.73 -47.43
CA ARG A 3 -9.96 -63.94 -46.40
C ARG A 3 -8.49 -63.55 -46.64
N ARG A 4 -8.27 -62.24 -46.85
CA ARG A 4 -7.22 -61.49 -46.12
C ARG A 4 -7.67 -60.04 -45.83
N ARG A 5 -7.50 -59.69 -44.56
CA ARG A 5 -7.66 -58.40 -43.84
C ARG A 5 -6.40 -57.53 -44.15
N VAL A 6 -6.30 -56.20 -44.07
CA VAL A 6 -6.53 -55.24 -42.97
C VAL A 6 -6.42 -53.80 -43.54
N LEU A 7 -7.12 -52.85 -42.89
CA LEU A 7 -7.14 -51.38 -42.99
C LEU A 7 -5.79 -50.63 -42.86
N ARG A 8 -5.77 -49.38 -43.35
CA ARG A 8 -5.27 -48.09 -42.75
C ARG A 8 -5.22 -47.06 -43.89
N GLY A 9 -5.50 -45.76 -43.81
CA GLY A 9 -5.80 -44.69 -42.85
C GLY A 9 -5.67 -43.40 -43.71
N GLY A 10 -6.57 -42.42 -43.73
CA GLY A 10 -6.74 -41.36 -42.72
C GLY A 10 -5.79 -40.16 -42.96
N THR A 11 -6.28 -39.08 -43.57
CA THR A 11 -5.76 -37.68 -43.52
C THR A 11 -6.81 -36.80 -44.22
N GLY A 12 -7.35 -35.69 -43.73
CA GLY A 12 -6.98 -34.80 -42.62
C GLY A 12 -7.24 -33.36 -43.12
N LEU A 13 -8.24 -32.67 -42.57
CA LEU A 13 -8.73 -31.32 -42.93
C LEU A 13 -7.74 -30.21 -42.49
N ALA A 14 -7.78 -29.05 -43.15
CA ALA A 14 -7.26 -27.80 -42.58
C ALA A 14 -8.18 -26.63 -42.92
N ALA A 15 -9.01 -26.21 -41.95
CA ALA A 15 -9.75 -24.96 -41.96
C ALA A 15 -8.93 -23.90 -41.20
N THR A 16 -8.62 -22.77 -41.82
CA THR A 16 -7.91 -21.66 -41.18
C THR A 16 -8.90 -20.81 -40.38
N ALA A 17 -8.92 -21.01 -39.05
CA ALA A 17 -9.65 -20.13 -38.14
C ALA A 17 -8.82 -18.86 -37.86
N LEU A 18 -9.40 -17.69 -38.14
CA LEU A 18 -8.89 -16.38 -37.72
C LEU A 18 -9.10 -16.24 -36.20
N GLY A 19 -8.04 -16.43 -35.42
CA GLY A 19 -8.04 -16.18 -33.98
C GLY A 19 -7.93 -14.68 -33.71
N ILE A 20 -8.97 -14.09 -33.14
CA ILE A 20 -8.91 -12.75 -32.54
C ILE A 20 -8.08 -12.90 -31.26
N ALA A 21 -6.90 -12.30 -31.21
CA ALA A 21 -6.08 -12.28 -30.00
C ALA A 21 -6.83 -11.54 -28.89
N THR A 22 -7.34 -12.27 -27.91
CA THR A 22 -7.77 -11.68 -26.64
C THR A 22 -6.54 -11.07 -25.98
N LEU A 23 -6.49 -9.74 -25.86
CA LEU A 23 -5.53 -9.04 -25.01
C LEU A 23 -5.80 -9.47 -23.57
N GLY A 24 -5.15 -10.56 -23.16
CA GLY A 24 -5.03 -10.99 -21.77
C GLY A 24 -4.11 -10.05 -21.03
N GLY A 25 -4.54 -8.81 -20.83
CA GLY A 25 -3.89 -7.85 -19.95
C GLY A 25 -4.45 -8.00 -18.54
N GLN A 26 -4.16 -9.11 -17.87
CA GLN A 26 -4.19 -9.08 -16.42
C GLN A 26 -2.85 -8.49 -16.00
N ALA A 27 -2.79 -7.16 -15.89
CA ALA A 27 -1.82 -6.57 -14.99
C ALA A 27 -2.25 -7.01 -13.59
N ALA A 28 -1.79 -8.17 -13.14
CA ALA A 28 -1.73 -8.43 -11.72
C ALA A 28 -0.79 -7.35 -11.18
N ALA A 29 -1.36 -6.29 -10.60
CA ALA A 29 -0.61 -5.35 -9.79
C ALA A 29 -0.17 -6.11 -8.54
N HIS A 30 0.90 -6.88 -8.70
CA HIS A 30 1.54 -7.66 -7.66
C HIS A 30 2.54 -6.74 -6.98
N PHE A 31 2.08 -5.99 -5.97
CA PHE A 31 2.98 -5.17 -5.15
C PHE A 31 3.73 -6.09 -4.17
N PRO A 32 5.05 -6.31 -4.36
CA PRO A 32 5.80 -7.29 -3.58
C PRO A 32 6.52 -6.65 -2.38
N ALA A 33 6.86 -7.53 -1.43
CA ALA A 33 7.61 -7.38 -0.19
C ALA A 33 7.07 -6.38 0.85
N ASP A 34 6.82 -6.92 2.04
CA ASP A 34 6.35 -6.16 3.20
C ASP A 34 7.51 -5.32 3.75
N LEU A 35 7.29 -4.02 3.92
CA LEU A 35 8.15 -3.17 4.76
C LEU A 35 7.83 -3.49 6.22
N GLU A 36 8.87 -3.70 7.02
CA GLU A 36 8.71 -3.66 8.47
C GLU A 36 8.76 -2.20 8.94
N ILE A 37 7.69 -1.77 9.61
CA ILE A 37 7.52 -0.37 10.01
C ILE A 37 7.07 -0.28 11.46
N ASP A 38 7.52 0.78 12.16
CA ASP A 38 7.02 1.15 13.47
C ASP A 38 6.49 2.59 13.46
N VAL A 39 5.23 2.77 13.86
CA VAL A 39 4.59 4.09 13.92
C VAL A 39 4.69 4.59 15.34
N LYS A 40 5.29 5.77 15.54
CA LYS A 40 5.74 6.25 16.86
C LYS A 40 6.59 5.19 17.56
N PRO A 41 7.85 5.02 17.11
CA PRO A 41 8.71 3.93 17.52
C PRO A 41 8.72 3.66 19.03
N GLY A 42 8.63 2.38 19.40
CA GLY A 42 8.55 1.92 20.79
C GLY A 42 7.14 1.93 21.37
N THR A 43 6.09 1.94 20.53
CA THR A 43 4.68 1.89 20.97
C THR A 43 3.92 0.74 20.30
N ASP A 44 3.37 -0.20 21.09
CA ASP A 44 2.59 -1.34 20.56
C ASP A 44 1.39 -0.96 19.67
N ARG A 45 0.72 0.14 20.00
CA ARG A 45 -0.39 0.73 19.23
C ARG A 45 -0.31 2.24 19.25
N ALA A 46 0.27 2.81 18.19
CA ALA A 46 0.56 4.23 18.12
C ALA A 46 -0.71 5.09 18.31
N PRO A 47 -0.79 5.97 19.32
CA PRO A 47 -1.89 6.92 19.41
C PRO A 47 -1.76 7.98 18.32
N ILE A 48 -2.80 8.15 17.50
CA ILE A 48 -2.83 9.15 16.41
C ILE A 48 -3.98 10.11 16.67
N ASN A 49 -3.69 11.42 16.72
CA ASN A 49 -4.73 12.45 16.73
C ASN A 49 -4.81 13.10 15.34
N PRO A 50 -5.79 12.74 14.50
CA PRO A 50 -5.92 13.33 13.16
C PRO A 50 -6.21 14.83 13.19
N ASN A 51 -6.71 15.35 14.32
CA ASN A 51 -6.99 16.77 14.49
C ASN A 51 -5.81 17.55 15.09
N SER A 52 -4.69 16.89 15.37
CA SER A 52 -3.48 17.60 15.77
C SER A 52 -2.78 18.20 14.56
N CYS A 53 -2.20 19.39 14.70
CA CYS A 53 -1.23 19.94 13.74
C CYS A 53 0.18 19.39 13.97
N GLY A 54 0.26 18.17 14.51
CA GLY A 54 1.52 17.51 14.86
C GLY A 54 2.07 16.67 13.71
N VAL A 55 3.16 15.99 14.02
CA VAL A 55 3.83 15.04 13.13
C VAL A 55 3.69 13.61 13.66
N ILE A 56 3.71 12.65 12.74
CA ILE A 56 3.69 11.23 13.01
C ILE A 56 5.05 10.67 12.60
N PRO A 57 5.93 10.35 13.57
CA PRO A 57 7.16 9.64 13.27
C PRO A 57 6.85 8.19 12.86
N VAL A 58 7.53 7.72 11.83
CA VAL A 58 7.45 6.34 11.31
C VAL A 58 8.87 5.87 11.03
N ALA A 59 9.28 4.76 11.63
CA ALA A 59 10.50 4.07 11.29
C ALA A 59 10.22 3.03 10.21
N VAL A 60 11.12 2.93 9.23
CA VAL A 60 11.19 1.83 8.27
C VAL A 60 12.43 1.04 8.60
N GLN A 61 12.28 -0.23 8.92
CA GLN A 61 13.39 -1.04 9.39
C GLN A 61 14.31 -1.45 8.24
N GLY A 62 15.61 -1.39 8.47
CA GLY A 62 16.60 -1.96 7.57
C GLY A 62 16.59 -3.49 7.64
N THR A 63 16.53 -4.17 6.49
CA THR A 63 16.70 -5.63 6.40
C THR A 63 17.91 -5.97 5.54
N ASP A 64 18.27 -7.26 5.49
CA ASP A 64 19.34 -7.73 4.60
C ASP A 64 18.99 -7.55 3.11
N GLU A 65 17.70 -7.46 2.79
CA GLU A 65 17.18 -7.28 1.43
C GLU A 65 16.82 -5.84 1.09
N PHE A 66 16.61 -4.98 2.09
CA PHE A 66 16.14 -3.61 1.89
C PHE A 66 16.78 -2.64 2.90
N ASP A 67 17.61 -1.74 2.40
CA ASP A 67 18.17 -0.63 3.17
C ASP A 67 17.42 0.67 2.84
N PRO A 68 16.49 1.13 3.69
CA PRO A 68 15.69 2.31 3.40
C PRO A 68 16.50 3.60 3.32
N THR A 69 17.71 3.65 3.89
CA THR A 69 18.55 4.85 3.90
C THR A 69 19.26 5.10 2.57
N ASN A 70 19.43 4.04 1.76
CA ASN A 70 20.03 4.09 0.43
C ASN A 70 19.02 4.30 -0.70
N GLU A 71 17.72 4.28 -0.39
CA GLU A 71 16.65 4.43 -1.36
C GLU A 71 16.16 5.86 -1.49
N VAL A 72 15.64 6.22 -2.66
CA VAL A 72 15.05 7.55 -2.87
C VAL A 72 13.78 7.66 -2.02
N VAL A 73 13.67 8.75 -1.26
CA VAL A 73 12.55 9.01 -0.36
C VAL A 73 11.28 9.33 -1.17
N ARG A 74 10.46 8.30 -1.40
CA ARG A 74 9.20 8.37 -2.15
C ARG A 74 8.06 7.70 -1.40
N TYR A 75 7.93 8.04 -0.13
CA TYR A 75 6.97 7.40 0.75
C TYR A 75 5.60 8.08 0.75
N ARG A 76 4.55 7.30 1.02
CA ARG A 76 3.19 7.74 1.36
C ARG A 76 2.74 7.05 2.62
N PHE A 77 2.22 7.82 3.57
CA PHE A 77 1.75 7.32 4.85
C PHE A 77 0.33 7.77 5.16
N GLY A 78 -0.47 6.89 5.75
CA GLY A 78 -1.79 7.27 6.22
C GLY A 78 -2.77 6.14 6.46
N ALA A 79 -4.05 6.50 6.41
CA ALA A 79 -5.16 5.56 6.39
C ALA A 79 -5.03 4.61 5.19
N PRO A 80 -5.22 3.28 5.38
CA PRO A 80 -4.96 2.31 4.32
C PRO A 80 -5.69 2.60 3.00
N ASP A 81 -6.97 2.93 3.06
CA ASP A 81 -7.79 3.24 1.89
C ASP A 81 -7.34 4.52 1.17
N VAL A 82 -6.88 5.52 1.92
CA VAL A 82 -6.33 6.76 1.37
C VAL A 82 -5.01 6.49 0.66
N VAL A 83 -4.12 5.73 1.29
CA VAL A 83 -2.81 5.37 0.71
C VAL A 83 -2.96 4.49 -0.53
N GLU A 84 -3.81 3.46 -0.47
CA GLU A 84 -4.10 2.57 -1.60
C GLU A 84 -4.73 3.30 -2.81
N SER A 85 -5.37 4.44 -2.57
CA SER A 85 -5.88 5.31 -3.65
C SER A 85 -4.81 6.19 -4.30
N GLY A 86 -3.56 6.13 -3.83
CA GLY A 86 -2.43 6.94 -4.27
C GLY A 86 -2.32 8.30 -3.59
N ASP A 87 -3.08 8.54 -2.52
CA ASP A 87 -3.01 9.75 -1.70
C ASP A 87 -2.25 9.49 -0.38
N GLY A 88 -2.37 10.39 0.60
CA GLY A 88 -1.76 10.28 1.91
C GLY A 88 -0.57 11.23 2.09
N ALA A 89 -0.05 11.25 3.31
CA ALA A 89 0.99 12.17 3.71
C ALA A 89 2.33 11.84 3.05
N ARG A 90 3.03 12.87 2.56
CA ARG A 90 4.44 12.80 2.18
C ARG A 90 5.32 13.14 3.39
N PRO A 91 6.54 12.59 3.48
CA PRO A 91 7.44 12.92 4.56
C PRO A 91 7.89 14.39 4.46
N MET A 92 8.12 15.04 5.59
CA MET A 92 8.50 16.46 5.65
C MET A 92 9.96 16.73 5.22
N HIS A 93 10.80 15.69 5.20
CA HIS A 93 12.21 15.72 4.82
C HIS A 93 12.65 14.32 4.41
N ASP A 94 13.91 14.16 4.00
CA ASP A 94 14.50 12.90 3.50
C ASP A 94 14.72 11.83 4.61
N GLY A 95 14.11 11.99 5.77
CA GLY A 95 14.29 11.11 6.92
C GLY A 95 15.61 11.29 7.67
N HIS A 96 15.85 10.41 8.64
CA HIS A 96 17.08 10.31 9.41
C HIS A 96 17.42 8.84 9.66
N GLY A 97 18.62 8.42 9.27
CA GLY A 97 19.15 7.07 9.52
C GLY A 97 19.52 6.90 11.00
N VAL A 98 18.98 5.86 11.64
CA VAL A 98 19.33 5.49 13.01
C VAL A 98 18.96 4.02 13.25
N ASP A 99 19.90 3.23 13.75
CA ASP A 99 19.66 1.91 14.32
C ASP A 99 18.76 2.00 15.56
N MET A 100 17.46 1.68 15.44
CA MET A 100 16.50 1.79 16.54
C MET A 100 16.35 0.51 17.36
N ASP A 101 16.57 -0.65 16.75
CA ASP A 101 16.37 -1.96 17.37
C ASP A 101 17.68 -2.58 17.90
N GLY A 102 18.82 -1.99 17.58
CA GLY A 102 20.16 -2.40 18.01
C GLY A 102 20.73 -3.55 17.18
N ASP A 103 20.24 -3.78 15.97
CA ASP A 103 20.69 -4.86 15.09
C ASP A 103 21.95 -4.52 14.28
N GLY A 104 22.39 -3.26 14.32
CA GLY A 104 23.57 -2.75 13.60
C GLY A 104 23.31 -2.31 12.15
N ARG A 105 22.04 -2.27 11.70
CA ARG A 105 21.58 -1.66 10.45
C ARG A 105 20.82 -0.37 10.76
N ASP A 106 20.98 0.63 9.91
CA ASP A 106 20.25 1.88 10.09
C ASP A 106 18.81 1.76 9.59
N ASP A 107 17.85 2.13 10.44
CA ASP A 107 16.47 2.33 10.06
C ASP A 107 16.26 3.75 9.54
N LEU A 108 15.23 3.96 8.73
CA LEU A 108 14.87 5.30 8.26
C LEU A 108 13.71 5.87 9.07
N LEU A 109 13.97 6.91 9.85
CA LEU A 109 12.94 7.67 10.55
C LEU A 109 12.39 8.79 9.67
N LEU A 110 11.10 8.72 9.34
CA LEU A 110 10.35 9.71 8.56
C LEU A 110 9.32 10.43 9.42
N LEU A 111 9.13 11.74 9.18
CA LEU A 111 8.12 12.55 9.85
C LEU A 111 7.00 12.92 8.88
N PHE A 112 5.77 12.52 9.18
CA PHE A 112 4.59 12.77 8.35
C PHE A 112 3.62 13.77 9.01
N PRO A 113 3.08 14.75 8.27
CA PRO A 113 2.03 15.63 8.81
C PRO A 113 0.77 14.83 9.16
N ALA A 114 0.31 14.94 10.41
CA ALA A 114 -0.87 14.19 10.86
C ALA A 114 -2.16 14.58 10.11
N ALA A 115 -2.26 15.84 9.69
CA ALA A 115 -3.42 16.38 8.99
C ALA A 115 -3.58 15.80 7.57
N ASP A 116 -2.49 15.37 6.95
CA ASP A 116 -2.45 14.87 5.57
C ASP A 116 -2.51 13.35 5.49
N ALA A 117 -2.40 12.66 6.64
CA ALA A 117 -2.39 11.21 6.74
C ALA A 117 -3.79 10.56 6.54
N GLY A 118 -4.83 11.35 6.31
CA GLY A 118 -6.14 10.84 5.88
C GLY A 118 -7.01 10.16 6.94
N PHE A 119 -6.49 9.85 8.14
CA PHE A 119 -7.25 9.17 9.20
C PHE A 119 -8.55 9.90 9.59
N ASP A 120 -9.66 9.17 9.64
CA ASP A 120 -10.99 9.72 9.95
C ASP A 120 -11.53 9.30 11.33
N GLY A 121 -10.94 8.28 11.95
CA GLY A 121 -11.31 7.83 13.29
C GLY A 121 -11.78 6.39 13.39
N ASP A 122 -11.98 5.70 12.28
CA ASP A 122 -12.45 4.31 12.27
C ASP A 122 -11.29 3.30 12.02
N GLU A 123 -10.06 3.77 11.76
CA GLU A 123 -8.90 2.93 11.47
C GLU A 123 -8.24 2.32 12.72
N SER A 124 -7.69 1.11 12.55
CA SER A 124 -6.88 0.43 13.57
C SER A 124 -5.48 0.06 13.09
N THR A 125 -5.18 0.34 11.82
CA THR A 125 -3.88 0.16 11.18
C THR A 125 -3.53 1.41 10.38
N ALA A 126 -2.25 1.71 10.29
CA ALA A 126 -1.69 2.64 9.33
C ALA A 126 -0.99 1.86 8.22
N ARG A 127 -0.88 2.47 7.05
CA ARG A 127 -0.16 1.93 5.90
C ARG A 127 0.95 2.90 5.50
N LEU A 128 2.10 2.33 5.13
CA LEU A 128 3.19 3.04 4.48
C LEU A 128 3.46 2.37 3.14
N GLU A 129 3.64 3.15 2.09
CA GLU A 129 4.07 2.66 0.79
C GLU A 129 5.30 3.43 0.32
N TRP A 130 6.23 2.72 -0.29
CA TRP A 130 7.38 3.28 -0.98
C TRP A 130 7.16 3.18 -2.49
N GLU A 131 7.24 4.28 -3.23
CA GLU A 131 7.09 4.28 -4.69
C GLU A 131 8.43 4.04 -5.39
N ARG A 132 8.51 2.97 -6.18
CA ARG A 132 9.76 2.61 -6.86
C ARG A 132 10.09 3.55 -8.02
N SER A 133 9.07 4.08 -8.70
CA SER A 133 9.23 5.02 -9.82
C SER A 133 8.52 6.35 -9.57
N GLU A 134 8.91 7.38 -10.31
CA GLU A 134 8.29 8.71 -10.24
C GLU A 134 6.84 8.71 -10.73
N ASP A 135 6.46 7.69 -11.51
CA ASP A 135 5.10 7.51 -12.03
C ASP A 135 4.10 7.07 -10.95
N GLY A 136 4.57 6.88 -9.70
CA GLY A 136 3.75 6.44 -8.58
C GLY A 136 3.44 4.95 -8.61
N ALA A 137 4.19 4.15 -9.39
CA ALA A 137 4.09 2.71 -9.29
C ALA A 137 4.56 2.28 -7.90
N HIS A 138 3.61 1.81 -7.08
CA HIS A 138 3.90 1.39 -5.71
C HIS A 138 4.97 0.28 -5.74
N GLY A 139 5.93 0.38 -4.83
CA GLY A 139 6.98 -0.59 -4.61
C GLY A 139 6.59 -1.49 -3.44
N LEU A 140 7.38 -1.40 -2.37
CA LEU A 140 7.16 -2.11 -1.11
C LEU A 140 6.10 -1.38 -0.27
N ALA A 141 5.42 -2.12 0.60
CA ALA A 141 4.42 -1.56 1.50
C ALA A 141 4.46 -2.21 2.88
N GLY A 142 4.17 -1.47 3.93
CA GLY A 142 4.10 -1.98 5.30
C GLY A 142 2.83 -1.52 6.00
N THR A 143 2.44 -2.25 7.05
CA THR A 143 1.36 -1.82 7.94
C THR A 143 1.77 -1.93 9.39
N ALA A 144 1.27 -1.01 10.22
CA ALA A 144 1.50 -1.03 11.66
C ALA A 144 0.20 -0.75 12.42
N PRO A 145 0.04 -1.33 13.61
CA PRO A 145 -1.12 -1.11 14.45
C PRO A 145 -1.14 0.32 15.02
N ILE A 146 -2.32 0.95 14.98
CA ILE A 146 -2.53 2.29 15.55
C ILE A 146 -3.78 2.32 16.44
N ARG A 147 -3.96 3.45 17.12
CA ARG A 147 -5.19 3.78 17.83
C ARG A 147 -5.53 5.25 17.59
N ILE A 148 -6.66 5.52 16.97
CA ILE A 148 -7.12 6.90 16.82
C ILE A 148 -7.57 7.47 18.17
N VAL A 149 -7.07 8.66 18.51
CA VAL A 149 -7.41 9.44 19.70
C VAL A 149 -7.90 10.82 19.27
N GLY A 150 -8.99 11.30 19.87
CA GLY A 150 -9.65 12.52 19.39
C GLY A 150 -10.36 12.28 18.05
N ARG A 151 -11.67 12.00 18.09
CA ARG A 151 -12.44 11.74 16.87
C ARG A 151 -12.51 13.01 16.02
N ARG A 152 -12.28 12.87 14.71
CA ARG A 152 -12.76 13.86 13.74
C ARG A 152 -14.28 13.88 13.89
N GLY A 153 -14.84 14.99 14.37
CA GLY A 153 -16.29 15.08 14.57
C GLY A 153 -16.95 14.79 13.22
N ARG A 154 -17.69 13.67 13.11
CA ARG A 154 -18.53 13.41 11.93
C ARG A 154 -19.33 14.67 11.69
N LYS A 155 -19.15 15.28 10.52
CA LYS A 155 -19.96 16.42 10.08
C LYS A 155 -21.40 15.90 9.93
N ARG A 156 -22.14 15.84 11.05
CA ARG A 156 -23.57 15.55 11.05
C ARG A 156 -24.20 16.60 10.16
N GLY A 157 -24.68 16.21 9.00
CA GLY A 157 -25.49 17.06 8.15
C GLY A 157 -26.58 17.67 9.02
N ARG A 158 -26.52 18.99 9.23
CA ARG A 158 -27.63 19.75 9.80
C ARG A 158 -28.79 19.64 8.81
N GLY A 159 -29.64 18.64 9.01
CA GLY A 159 -30.97 18.65 8.45
C GLY A 159 -31.67 19.92 8.95
N ARG A 160 -31.89 20.87 8.04
CA ARG A 160 -32.83 21.96 8.25
C ARG A 160 -34.23 21.36 8.36
N GLY A 161 -34.62 20.98 9.57
CA GLY A 161 -36.01 20.83 9.95
C GLY A 161 -36.61 22.22 10.13
N GLY A 162 -37.08 22.82 9.05
CA GLY A 162 -37.95 23.99 9.10
C GLY A 162 -39.37 23.53 9.29
N SER A 163 -39.81 23.45 10.56
CA SER A 163 -41.22 23.33 10.92
C SER A 163 -41.88 24.71 10.82
N SER A 164 -43.13 24.70 10.36
CA SER A 164 -44.02 25.82 10.06
C SER A 164 -44.09 26.94 11.11
N GLN A 165 -44.30 28.16 10.61
CA GLN A 165 -45.48 28.99 10.90
C GLN A 165 -45.80 29.82 9.65
#